data_AF-A0A2H0FVJ7-F1
#
_entry.id   AF-A0A2H0FVJ7-F1
#
_cell.length_a   1.000
_cell.length_b   1.000
_cell.length_c   1.000
_cell.angle_alpha   90.00
_cell.angle_beta   90.00
_cell.angle_gamma   90.00
#
_symmetry.space_group_name_H-M   'P 1'
#
loop_
_entity.id
_entity.type
_entity.pdbx_description
1 polymer ?
#
loop_
_entity_poly.entity_id
_entity_poly.type
_entity_poly.pdbx_seq_one_letter_code
_entity_poly.pdbx_strand_id
1 'polypeptide(L)'
;MNNNSLHLVENKAASIFNQIEIFRSWNSKHGGVYVPITDSTLPNPYLNDSLRDLTTTNGLKLTKINPACMTRQLAEMNSLDGNIELHITSLNPIRPANKVDKWETDALKSFEIGNKSVLQLIENDSISVYKYSVRSQVENQHH
;
A
#
# COMPACT_ATOMS: atom_id res chain seq x y z
N MET A 1 -28.62 9.18 4.38
CA MET A 1 -27.28 9.49 3.82
C MET A 1 -27.46 10.04 2.42
N ASN A 2 -26.70 11.06 2.01
CA ASN A 2 -26.82 11.63 0.66
C ASN A 2 -25.99 10.79 -0.32
N ASN A 3 -26.63 10.21 -1.35
CA ASN A 3 -25.96 9.37 -2.36
C ASN A 3 -24.78 10.10 -3.04
N ASN A 4 -24.82 11.43 -3.11
CA ASN A 4 -23.75 12.26 -3.67
C ASN A 4 -22.44 12.18 -2.88
N SER A 5 -22.51 12.06 -1.54
CA SER A 5 -21.31 12.00 -0.69
C SER A 5 -20.59 10.67 -0.81
N LEU A 6 -21.34 9.56 -0.88
CA LEU A 6 -20.78 8.22 -1.09
C LEU A 6 -20.07 8.12 -2.45
N HIS A 7 -20.72 8.59 -3.51
CA HIS A 7 -20.14 8.59 -4.85
C HIS A 7 -18.89 9.47 -4.94
N LEU A 8 -18.84 10.59 -4.21
CA LEU A 8 -17.64 11.44 -4.14
C LEU A 8 -16.47 10.71 -3.45
N VAL A 9 -16.74 10.08 -2.31
CA VAL A 9 -15.73 9.33 -1.54
C VAL A 9 -15.20 8.16 -2.36
N GLU A 10 -16.08 7.39 -2.99
CA GLU A 10 -15.71 6.27 -3.83
C GLU A 10 -14.79 6.70 -4.99
N ASN A 11 -15.19 7.72 -5.76
CA ASN A 11 -14.40 8.21 -6.88
C ASN A 11 -13.04 8.78 -6.44
N LYS A 12 -13.00 9.47 -5.29
CA LYS A 12 -11.75 9.97 -4.73
C LYS A 12 -10.82 8.82 -4.33
N ALA A 13 -11.34 7.83 -3.63
CA ALA A 13 -10.57 6.67 -3.20
C ALA A 13 -10.06 5.84 -4.40
N ALA A 14 -10.92 5.64 -5.41
CA ALA A 14 -10.55 4.97 -6.65
C ALA A 14 -9.49 5.74 -7.45
N SER A 15 -9.57 7.08 -7.48
CA SER A 15 -8.56 7.91 -8.14
C SER A 15 -7.18 7.83 -7.47
N ILE A 16 -7.15 7.82 -6.13
CA ILE A 16 -5.91 7.64 -5.35
C ILE A 16 -5.33 6.24 -5.61
N PHE A 17 -6.17 5.20 -5.56
CA PHE A 17 -5.74 3.84 -5.86
C PHE A 17 -5.13 3.74 -7.28
N ASN A 18 -5.76 4.34 -8.28
CA ASN A 18 -5.24 4.34 -9.65
C ASN A 18 -3.86 5.03 -9.75
N GLN A 19 -3.64 6.12 -9.00
CA GLN A 19 -2.32 6.76 -8.95
C GLN A 19 -1.26 5.85 -8.31
N ILE A 20 -1.63 5.14 -7.23
CA ILE A 20 -0.75 4.16 -6.59
C ILE A 20 -0.38 3.05 -7.58
N GLU A 21 -1.34 2.50 -8.33
CA GLU A 21 -1.09 1.47 -9.35
C GLU A 21 -0.15 1.98 -10.46
N ILE A 22 -0.30 3.24 -10.90
CA ILE A 22 0.62 3.86 -11.87
C ILE A 22 2.05 3.90 -11.31
N PHE A 23 2.23 4.36 -10.06
CA PHE A 23 3.56 4.42 -9.44
C PHE A 23 4.16 3.04 -9.23
N ARG A 24 3.33 2.05 -8.85
CA ARG A 24 3.76 0.66 -8.68
C ARG A 24 4.23 0.07 -10.00
N SER A 25 3.45 0.26 -11.06
CA SER A 25 3.82 -0.16 -12.41
C SER A 25 5.11 0.49 -12.87
N TRP A 26 5.28 1.80 -12.64
CA TRP A 26 6.52 2.50 -12.96
C TRP A 26 7.73 1.91 -12.22
N ASN A 27 7.62 1.72 -10.90
CA ASN A 27 8.69 1.13 -10.10
C ASN A 27 9.03 -0.31 -10.55
N SER A 28 8.01 -1.13 -10.80
CA SER A 28 8.17 -2.50 -11.27
C SER A 28 8.86 -2.58 -12.63
N LYS A 29 8.56 -1.66 -13.56
CA LYS A 29 9.20 -1.60 -14.88
C LYS A 29 10.72 -1.33 -14.80
N HIS A 30 11.17 -0.74 -13.71
CA HIS A 30 12.60 -0.53 -13.44
C HIS A 30 13.25 -1.67 -12.64
N GLY A 31 12.49 -2.69 -12.21
CA GLY A 31 12.99 -3.74 -11.32
C GLY A 31 13.26 -3.27 -9.90
N GLY A 32 12.66 -2.15 -9.49
CA GLY A 32 12.96 -1.44 -8.25
C GLY A 32 13.89 -0.24 -8.46
N VAL A 33 13.90 0.66 -7.47
CA VAL A 33 14.70 1.89 -7.49
C VAL A 33 15.63 1.90 -6.28
N TYR A 34 16.91 2.20 -6.50
CA TYR A 34 17.87 2.35 -5.41
C TYR A 34 17.81 3.75 -4.81
N VAL A 35 17.76 3.80 -3.49
CA VAL A 35 17.78 5.05 -2.71
C VAL A 35 18.85 4.97 -1.62
N PRO A 36 19.38 6.11 -1.15
CA PRO A 36 20.30 6.13 -0.02
C PRO A 36 19.70 5.49 1.23
N ILE A 37 20.53 4.72 1.95
CA ILE A 37 20.18 4.27 3.30
C ILE A 37 20.25 5.47 4.24
N THR A 38 19.17 5.71 4.96
CA THR A 38 19.03 6.76 5.98
C THR A 38 18.29 6.18 7.19
N ASP A 39 18.19 6.96 8.27
CA ASP A 39 17.39 6.55 9.45
C ASP A 39 15.91 6.34 9.11
N SER A 40 15.39 7.07 8.11
CA SER A 40 14.02 6.92 7.61
C SER A 40 13.87 5.82 6.55
N THR A 41 14.98 5.35 5.96
CA THR A 41 14.98 4.43 4.81
C THR A 41 16.00 3.33 5.04
N LEU A 42 15.58 2.32 5.80
CA LEU A 42 16.38 1.13 6.10
C LEU A 42 16.14 0.02 5.06
N PRO A 43 17.13 -0.86 4.84
CA PRO A 43 16.95 -2.05 4.01
C PRO A 43 15.74 -2.88 4.42
N ASN A 44 14.93 -3.28 3.44
CA ASN A 44 13.74 -4.08 3.70
C ASN A 44 14.13 -5.55 4.01
N PRO A 45 13.95 -6.04 5.25
CA PRO A 45 14.32 -7.42 5.60
C PRO A 45 13.44 -8.47 4.90
N TYR A 46 12.27 -8.08 4.39
CA TYR A 46 11.33 -8.96 3.69
C TYR A 46 11.54 -8.98 2.16
N LEU A 47 12.53 -8.23 1.64
CA LEU A 47 12.88 -8.27 0.22
C LEU A 47 13.95 -9.33 -0.02
N ASN A 48 13.56 -10.45 -0.62
CA ASN A 48 14.48 -11.52 -1.02
C ASN A 48 15.07 -11.21 -2.40
N ASP A 49 16.19 -10.50 -2.42
CA ASP A 49 16.88 -10.05 -3.63
C ASP A 49 18.38 -9.95 -3.35
N SER A 50 19.21 -10.62 -4.15
CA SER A 50 20.67 -10.62 -3.96
C SER A 50 21.30 -9.25 -4.23
N LEU A 51 20.63 -8.41 -5.02
CA LEU A 51 20.98 -7.03 -5.29
C LEU A 51 20.13 -6.06 -4.45
N ARG A 52 19.59 -6.48 -3.30
CA ARG A 52 18.81 -5.59 -2.43
C ARG A 52 19.61 -4.36 -2.00
N ASP A 53 20.84 -4.58 -1.54
CA ASP A 53 21.70 -3.52 -1.01
C ASP A 53 22.96 -3.41 -1.84
N LEU A 54 23.33 -2.19 -2.20
CA LEU A 54 24.52 -1.90 -3.00
C LEU A 54 25.39 -0.86 -2.30
N THR A 55 26.68 -0.89 -2.61
CA THR A 55 27.60 0.19 -2.27
C THR A 55 28.21 0.70 -3.56
N THR A 56 28.12 2.01 -3.80
CA THR A 56 28.73 2.66 -4.97
C THR A 56 30.26 2.71 -4.84
N THR A 57 30.95 3.05 -5.91
CA THR A 57 32.43 3.18 -5.92
C THR A 57 32.96 4.26 -4.98
N ASN A 58 32.15 5.27 -4.64
CA ASN A 58 32.49 6.31 -3.67
C ASN A 58 31.97 6.01 -2.24
N GLY A 59 31.48 4.80 -1.98
CA GLY A 59 31.10 4.34 -0.64
C GLY A 59 29.66 4.70 -0.21
N LEU A 60 28.82 5.26 -1.09
CA LEU A 60 27.41 5.51 -0.80
C LEU A 60 26.66 4.18 -0.71
N LYS A 61 25.97 3.95 0.42
CA LYS A 61 25.14 2.77 0.62
C LYS A 61 23.72 3.02 0.13
N LEU A 62 23.23 2.10 -0.70
CA LEU A 62 21.92 2.16 -1.31
C LEU A 62 21.13 0.90 -0.95
N THR A 63 19.80 1.04 -0.84
CA THR A 63 18.88 -0.08 -0.74
C THR A 63 17.79 0.01 -1.80
N LYS A 64 17.32 -1.14 -2.27
CA LYS A 64 16.30 -1.25 -3.32
C LYS A 64 14.90 -1.05 -2.75
N ILE A 65 14.17 -0.12 -3.32
CA ILE A 65 12.75 0.11 -3.10
C ILE A 65 11.97 -0.54 -4.24
N ASN A 66 11.39 -1.70 -3.96
CA ASN A 66 10.43 -2.37 -4.85
C ASN A 66 9.02 -1.76 -4.70
N PRO A 67 8.04 -2.13 -5.55
CA PRO A 67 6.70 -1.53 -5.51
C PRO A 67 6.00 -1.68 -4.16
N ALA A 68 6.16 -2.83 -3.50
CA ALA A 68 5.60 -3.08 -2.17
C ALA A 68 6.18 -2.14 -1.10
N CYS A 69 7.51 -1.97 -1.08
CA CYS A 69 8.17 -1.05 -0.15
C CYS A 69 7.78 0.40 -0.43
N MET A 70 7.68 0.79 -1.70
CA MET A 70 7.24 2.13 -2.12
C MET A 70 5.83 2.44 -1.63
N THR A 71 4.85 1.56 -1.89
CA THR A 71 3.46 1.80 -1.44
C THR A 71 3.39 1.92 0.08
N ARG A 72 4.19 1.13 0.82
CA ARG A 72 4.28 1.24 2.28
C ARG A 72 4.80 2.61 2.72
N GLN A 73 5.88 3.11 2.10
CA GLN A 73 6.42 4.43 2.44
C GLN A 73 5.42 5.55 2.14
N LEU A 74 4.70 5.47 1.01
CA LEU A 74 3.64 6.43 0.69
C LEU A 74 2.49 6.39 1.71
N ALA A 75 2.15 5.21 2.22
CA ALA A 75 1.15 5.06 3.26
C ALA A 75 1.60 5.70 4.60
N GLU A 76 2.85 5.43 5.00
CA GLU A 76 3.46 6.01 6.20
C GLU A 76 3.64 7.53 6.12
N MET A 77 3.86 8.10 4.92
CA MET A 77 3.91 9.56 4.73
C MET A 77 2.51 10.20 4.79
N ASN A 78 1.50 9.59 4.18
CA ASN A 78 0.14 10.15 4.17
C ASN A 78 -0.51 10.16 5.56
N SER A 79 -0.19 9.20 6.43
CA SER A 79 -0.71 9.18 7.80
C SER A 79 -0.19 10.33 8.67
N LEU A 80 0.91 10.99 8.27
CA LEU A 80 1.48 12.12 9.00
C LEU A 80 0.84 13.46 8.63
N ASP A 81 0.43 13.63 7.37
CA ASP A 81 0.05 14.93 6.80
C ASP A 81 -1.40 15.00 6.26
N GLY A 82 -2.15 13.90 6.24
CA GLY A 82 -3.40 13.78 5.48
C GLY A 82 -4.64 13.32 6.25
N ASN A 83 -5.81 13.68 5.72
CA ASN A 83 -7.12 13.14 6.15
C ASN A 83 -7.44 11.74 5.55
N ILE A 84 -6.43 11.08 4.96
CA ILE A 84 -6.58 9.80 4.24
C ILE A 84 -5.48 8.87 4.74
N GLU A 85 -5.90 7.78 5.39
CA GLU A 85 -5.00 6.71 5.80
C GLU A 85 -4.99 5.62 4.72
N LEU A 86 -3.79 5.21 4.31
CA LEU A 86 -3.59 4.10 3.39
C LEU A 86 -3.06 2.91 4.17
N HIS A 87 -3.64 1.73 3.97
CA HIS A 87 -3.18 0.51 4.61
C HIS A 87 -3.08 -0.63 3.58
N ILE A 88 -1.91 -1.27 3.53
CA ILE A 88 -1.69 -2.47 2.72
C ILE A 88 -1.89 -3.68 3.61
N THR A 89 -2.86 -4.52 3.26
CA THR A 89 -3.29 -5.63 4.11
C THR A 89 -3.43 -6.92 3.28
N SER A 90 -3.33 -8.07 3.94
CA SER A 90 -3.42 -9.40 3.31
C SER A 90 -3.91 -10.44 4.31
N LEU A 91 -4.66 -11.44 3.83
CA LEU A 91 -5.04 -12.60 4.66
C LEU A 91 -3.82 -13.44 5.08
N ASN A 92 -2.72 -13.37 4.31
CA ASN A 92 -1.46 -14.05 4.58
C ASN A 92 -0.31 -13.03 4.59
N PRO A 93 -0.16 -12.22 5.65
CA PRO A 93 0.81 -11.13 5.66
C PRO A 93 2.23 -11.63 5.88
N ILE A 94 3.16 -11.24 5.01
CA ILE A 94 4.61 -11.48 5.20
C ILE A 94 5.15 -10.56 6.29
N ARG A 95 4.67 -9.30 6.33
CA ARG A 95 5.02 -8.30 7.35
C ARG A 95 3.92 -8.25 8.41
N PRO A 96 4.24 -8.36 9.73
CA PRO A 96 3.23 -8.34 10.79
C PRO A 96 2.32 -7.11 10.80
N ALA A 97 2.85 -5.96 10.38
CA ALA A 97 2.10 -4.70 10.30
C ALA A 97 0.97 -4.71 9.26
N ASN A 98 0.97 -5.66 8.31
CA ASN A 98 -0.08 -5.81 7.29
C ASN A 98 -1.20 -6.75 7.76
N LYS A 99 -1.30 -6.99 9.07
CA LYS A 99 -2.31 -7.85 9.66
C LYS A 99 -3.68 -7.19 9.53
N VAL A 100 -4.62 -7.96 9.01
CA VAL A 100 -6.01 -7.54 8.79
C VAL A 100 -6.76 -7.30 10.10
N ASP A 101 -7.59 -6.26 10.12
CA ASP A 101 -8.69 -6.14 11.08
C ASP A 101 -9.92 -6.98 10.64
N LYS A 102 -10.99 -6.95 11.44
CA LYS A 102 -12.23 -7.69 11.11
C LYS A 102 -12.87 -7.23 9.80
N TRP A 103 -12.97 -5.91 9.61
CA TRP A 103 -13.56 -5.33 8.40
C TRP A 103 -12.72 -5.64 7.15
N GLU A 104 -11.40 -5.53 7.28
CA GLU A 104 -10.46 -5.86 6.21
C GLU A 104 -10.51 -7.34 5.84
N THR A 105 -10.64 -8.22 6.84
CA THR A 105 -10.83 -9.66 6.62
C THR A 105 -12.08 -9.92 5.77
N ASP A 106 -13.19 -9.30 6.12
CA ASP A 106 -14.46 -9.47 5.41
C ASP A 106 -14.37 -8.90 3.98
N ALA A 107 -13.74 -7.72 3.81
CA ALA A 107 -13.49 -7.13 2.50
C ALA A 107 -12.63 -8.03 1.61
N LEU A 108 -11.52 -8.56 2.14
CA LEU A 108 -10.61 -9.46 1.41
C LEU A 108 -11.29 -10.76 1.00
N LYS A 109 -12.06 -11.39 1.88
CA LYS A 109 -12.86 -12.59 1.55
C LYS A 109 -13.89 -12.30 0.46
N SER A 110 -14.49 -11.10 0.48
CA SER A 110 -15.43 -10.70 -0.55
C SER A 110 -14.79 -10.64 -1.96
N PHE A 111 -13.48 -10.39 -2.03
CA PHE A 111 -12.75 -10.38 -3.29
C PHE A 111 -12.52 -11.79 -3.86
N GLU A 112 -12.48 -12.83 -3.01
CA GLU A 112 -12.37 -14.23 -3.43
C GLU A 112 -13.62 -14.70 -4.18
N ILE A 113 -14.78 -14.08 -3.92
CA ILE A 113 -16.06 -14.36 -4.58
C ILE A 113 -16.38 -13.39 -5.73
N GLY A 114 -15.45 -12.52 -6.12
CA GLY A 114 -15.54 -11.70 -7.34
C GLY A 114 -15.79 -10.20 -7.14
N ASN A 115 -15.92 -9.71 -5.90
CA ASN A 115 -16.00 -8.26 -5.66
C ASN A 115 -14.68 -7.57 -6.05
N LYS A 116 -14.77 -6.33 -6.56
CA LYS A 116 -13.60 -5.52 -6.94
C LYS A 116 -13.22 -4.52 -5.86
N SER A 117 -14.22 -3.98 -5.16
CA SER A 117 -14.07 -2.98 -4.10
C SER A 117 -15.19 -3.12 -3.07
N VAL A 118 -14.94 -2.58 -1.87
CA VAL A 118 -15.89 -2.45 -0.78
C VAL A 118 -15.76 -1.04 -0.21
N LEU A 119 -16.88 -0.34 -0.06
CA LEU A 119 -16.98 0.95 0.62
C LEU A 119 -17.94 0.82 1.79
N GLN A 120 -17.51 1.25 2.98
CA GLN A 120 -18.37 1.26 4.16
C GLN A 120 -18.11 2.49 5.02
N LEU A 121 -19.19 3.07 5.54
CA LEU A 121 -19.10 4.05 6.63
C LEU A 121 -18.99 3.29 7.96
N ILE A 122 -17.92 3.54 8.70
CA ILE A 122 -17.72 3.05 10.05
C ILE A 122 -17.97 4.22 10.99
N GLU A 123 -19.02 4.10 11.80
CA GLU A 123 -19.38 5.10 12.80
C GLU A 123 -19.15 4.50 14.19
N ASN A 124 -18.49 5.26 15.04
CA ASN A 124 -18.41 5.04 16.48
C ASN A 124 -18.73 6.35 17.19
N ASP A 125 -18.90 6.32 18.52
CA ASP A 125 -19.47 7.43 19.30
C ASP A 125 -18.73 8.77 19.18
N SER A 126 -17.54 8.80 18.58
CA SER A 126 -16.71 10.00 18.42
C SER A 126 -16.25 10.29 16.99
N ILE A 127 -16.31 9.31 16.06
CA ILE A 127 -15.72 9.44 14.73
C ILE A 127 -16.58 8.69 13.70
N SER A 128 -16.81 9.34 12.54
CA SER A 128 -17.34 8.69 11.34
C SER A 128 -16.25 8.68 10.26
N VAL A 129 -15.83 7.48 9.83
CA VAL A 129 -14.82 7.30 8.76
C VAL A 129 -15.37 6.43 7.65
N TYR A 130 -15.09 6.81 6.41
CA TYR A 130 -15.31 5.93 5.27
C TYR A 130 -14.08 5.03 5.09
N LYS A 131 -14.29 3.72 5.15
CA LYS A 131 -13.28 2.73 4.74
C LYS A 131 -13.57 2.26 3.32
N TYR A 132 -12.56 2.38 2.46
CA TYR A 132 -12.59 1.88 1.08
C TYR A 132 -11.47 0.85 0.90
N SER A 133 -11.83 -0.34 0.44
CA SER A 133 -10.88 -1.42 0.12
C SER A 133 -11.08 -1.84 -1.32
N VAL A 134 -9.99 -2.14 -2.00
CA VAL A 134 -9.97 -2.52 -3.41
C VAL A 134 -9.00 -3.67 -3.60
N ARG A 135 -9.39 -4.63 -4.43
CA ARG A 135 -8.53 -5.76 -4.78
C ARG A 135 -7.35 -5.26 -5.61
N SER A 136 -6.14 -5.32 -5.05
CA SER A 136 -4.90 -5.14 -5.81
C SER A 136 -4.47 -6.46 -6.45
N GLN A 137 -3.75 -6.38 -7.58
CA GLN A 137 -3.18 -7.57 -8.21
C GLN A 137 -1.95 -8.06 -7.43
N VAL A 138 -1.82 -9.37 -7.27
CA VAL A 138 -0.61 -9.96 -6.70
C VAL A 138 0.49 -9.87 -7.75
N GLU A 139 1.44 -8.96 -7.55
CA GLU A 139 2.68 -8.94 -8.32
C GLU A 139 3.52 -10.16 -7.90
N ASN A 140 3.77 -11.08 -8.83
CA ASN A 140 4.70 -12.18 -8.60
C ASN A 140 6.08 -11.60 -8.26
N GLN A 141 6.52 -11.77 -7.01
CA GLN A 141 7.83 -11.33 -6.52
C GLN A 141 8.97 -12.22 -7.03
N HIS A 142 8.93 -12.66 -8.29
CA HIS A 142 9.89 -13.60 -8.85
C HIS A 142 10.54 -12.99 -10.10
N HIS A 143 11.44 -12.03 -9.89
CA HIS A 143 12.54 -11.74 -10.80
C HIS A 143 13.81 -11.52 -9.98
#